data_AF-A0A238YTG1-F1
#
_entry.id   AF-A0A238YTG1-F1
#
_cell.length_a   1.000
_cell.length_b   1.000
_cell.length_c   1.000
_cell.angle_alpha   90.00
_cell.angle_beta   90.00
_cell.angle_gamma   90.00
#
_symmetry.space_group_name_H-M   'P 1'
#
loop_
_entity.id
_entity.type
_entity.pdbx_description
1 polymer ?
#
loop_
_entity_poly.entity_id
_entity_poly.type
_entity_poly.pdbx_seq_one_letter_code
_entity_poly.pdbx_strand_id
1 'polypeptide(L)'
;MGSYRFMRALFMVMFVLSACGRPLTPPERAYVQALQGDQTDTSRVRLIDGHPGAAVTFQRPVRPRLTCSERIWPPSRGEVVTVQPGGMAIFNHMMFRDDLYRDDFLSEYPEVIDLADAMLLAHEMTHVWQWQNRKRTGYTPLRAASEHSRTPDPYLFEEDTSVAFLDHGFEQQGAIVEEYVCCALLDSEAPRTARLHAMIAEAMPMSRLDEVLDYRAVRMPWSGVKVEGICR
;
A
#
# COMPACT_ATOMS: atom_id res chain seq x y z
N MET A 1 -16.05 2.33 -46.10
CA MET A 1 -15.45 1.10 -45.49
C MET A 1 -14.17 1.35 -44.66
N GLY A 2 -13.38 2.42 -44.90
CA GLY A 2 -12.13 2.68 -44.16
C GLY A 2 -12.28 3.15 -42.71
N SER A 3 -13.29 3.98 -42.41
CA SER A 3 -13.50 4.55 -41.06
C SER A 3 -13.82 3.49 -39.98
N TYR A 4 -14.63 2.47 -40.30
CA TYR A 4 -14.95 1.38 -39.37
C TYR A 4 -13.78 0.45 -39.06
N ARG A 5 -12.85 0.24 -40.01
CA ARG A 5 -11.64 -0.56 -39.79
C ARG A 5 -10.62 0.18 -38.91
N PHE A 6 -10.46 1.48 -39.12
CA PHE A 6 -9.61 2.34 -38.29
C PHE A 6 -10.16 2.47 -36.86
N MET A 7 -11.48 2.67 -36.71
CA MET A 7 -12.14 2.70 -35.41
C MET A 7 -11.97 1.37 -34.65
N ARG A 8 -12.15 0.22 -35.33
CA ARG A 8 -11.96 -1.11 -34.74
C ARG A 8 -10.51 -1.36 -34.31
N ALA A 9 -9.54 -0.96 -35.12
CA ALA A 9 -8.13 -1.08 -34.77
C ALA A 9 -7.76 -0.20 -33.56
N LEU A 10 -8.28 1.03 -33.50
CA LEU A 10 -8.07 1.93 -32.37
C LEU A 10 -8.69 1.36 -31.07
N PHE A 11 -9.92 0.83 -31.14
CA PHE A 11 -10.53 0.16 -30.01
C PHE A 11 -9.72 -1.06 -29.57
N MET A 12 -9.25 -1.90 -30.50
CA MET A 12 -8.46 -3.08 -30.18
C MET A 12 -7.13 -2.71 -29.50
N VAL A 13 -6.45 -1.66 -29.97
CA VAL A 13 -5.23 -1.12 -29.34
C VAL A 13 -5.54 -0.58 -27.94
N MET A 14 -6.64 0.16 -27.76
CA MET A 14 -7.05 0.64 -26.42
C MET A 14 -7.45 -0.50 -25.48
N PHE A 15 -8.02 -1.59 -25.99
CA PHE A 15 -8.32 -2.81 -25.22
C PHE A 15 -7.04 -3.56 -24.82
N VAL A 16 -6.03 -3.60 -25.68
CA VAL A 16 -4.72 -4.22 -25.33
C VAL A 16 -3.99 -3.37 -24.30
N LEU A 17 -4.05 -2.04 -24.41
CA LEU A 17 -3.42 -1.13 -23.44
C LEU A 17 -4.10 -1.15 -22.06
N SER A 18 -5.40 -1.41 -21.99
CA SER A 18 -6.11 -1.60 -20.70
C SER A 18 -5.93 -3.00 -20.08
N ALA A 19 -5.31 -3.92 -20.81
CA ALA A 19 -4.95 -5.26 -20.36
C ALA A 19 -3.47 -5.38 -19.94
N CYS A 20 -2.70 -4.29 -19.95
CA CYS A 20 -1.34 -4.28 -19.43
C CYS A 20 -1.37 -4.45 -17.90
N GLY A 21 -0.80 -5.57 -17.43
CA GLY A 21 -0.77 -5.96 -16.02
C GLY A 21 -1.80 -7.04 -15.66
N ARG A 22 -1.52 -7.81 -14.62
CA ARG A 22 -2.42 -8.86 -14.12
C ARG A 22 -3.53 -8.27 -13.24
N PRO A 23 -4.72 -8.88 -13.17
CA PRO A 23 -5.69 -8.53 -12.14
C PRO A 23 -5.22 -8.98 -10.75
N LEU A 24 -5.87 -8.46 -9.71
CA LEU A 24 -5.74 -9.01 -8.35
C LEU A 24 -6.16 -10.49 -8.34
N THR A 25 -5.43 -11.34 -7.63
CA THR A 25 -5.79 -12.74 -7.37
C THR A 25 -7.01 -12.83 -6.44
N PRO A 26 -7.70 -13.98 -6.35
CA PRO A 26 -8.78 -14.15 -5.38
C PRO A 26 -8.43 -13.77 -3.93
N PRO A 27 -7.29 -14.23 -3.34
CA PRO A 27 -6.93 -13.83 -1.97
C PRO A 27 -6.60 -12.33 -1.88
N GLU A 28 -5.88 -11.76 -2.85
CA GLU A 28 -5.61 -10.31 -2.89
C GLU A 28 -6.90 -9.47 -2.91
N ARG A 29 -7.92 -9.90 -3.66
CA ARG A 29 -9.22 -9.22 -3.66
C ARG A 29 -9.92 -9.30 -2.32
N ALA A 30 -9.90 -10.47 -1.67
CA ALA A 30 -10.51 -10.64 -0.34
C ALA A 30 -9.80 -9.75 0.70
N TYR A 31 -8.47 -9.68 0.64
CA TYR A 31 -7.67 -8.80 1.47
C TYR A 31 -8.00 -7.31 1.26
N VAL A 32 -8.08 -6.87 0.00
CA VAL A 32 -8.48 -5.48 -0.31
C VAL A 32 -9.90 -5.17 0.15
N GLN A 33 -10.83 -6.11 0.00
CA GLN A 33 -12.20 -5.95 0.50
C GLN A 33 -12.26 -5.85 2.02
N ALA A 34 -11.42 -6.59 2.74
CA ALA A 34 -11.29 -6.45 4.18
C ALA A 34 -10.77 -5.05 4.57
N LEU A 35 -9.79 -4.52 3.84
CA LEU A 35 -9.20 -3.20 4.11
C LEU A 35 -10.09 -2.02 3.73
N GLN A 36 -10.76 -2.08 2.58
CA GLN A 36 -11.38 -0.91 1.93
C GLN A 36 -12.87 -1.08 1.66
N GLY A 37 -13.45 -2.23 1.99
CA GLY A 37 -14.85 -2.57 1.75
C GLY A 37 -15.23 -2.50 0.28
N ASP A 38 -16.41 -1.95 0.01
CA ASP A 38 -16.98 -1.78 -1.33
C ASP A 38 -16.58 -0.46 -2.02
N GLN A 39 -15.76 0.37 -1.36
CA GLN A 39 -15.32 1.66 -1.90
C GLN A 39 -14.22 1.56 -2.96
N THR A 40 -13.70 0.36 -3.21
CA THR A 40 -12.70 0.09 -4.25
C THR A 40 -13.21 -0.98 -5.21
N ASP A 41 -13.42 -0.60 -6.46
CA ASP A 41 -13.70 -1.52 -7.56
C ASP A 41 -12.43 -2.26 -7.96
N THR A 42 -12.22 -3.42 -7.32
CA THR A 42 -11.09 -4.33 -7.56
C THR A 42 -11.02 -4.86 -8.99
N SER A 43 -12.13 -4.88 -9.73
CA SER A 43 -12.15 -5.40 -11.12
C SER A 43 -11.34 -4.52 -12.08
N ARG A 44 -11.13 -3.25 -11.71
CA ARG A 44 -10.38 -2.25 -12.49
C ARG A 44 -8.90 -2.21 -12.14
N VAL A 45 -8.49 -2.88 -11.07
CA VAL A 45 -7.11 -2.87 -10.57
C VAL A 45 -6.23 -3.74 -11.44
N ARG A 46 -5.05 -3.24 -11.80
CA ARG A 46 -4.01 -3.97 -12.55
C ARG A 46 -2.67 -3.84 -11.85
N LEU A 47 -1.94 -4.94 -11.76
CA LEU A 47 -0.60 -5.02 -11.21
C LEU A 47 0.37 -5.21 -12.36
N ILE A 48 1.37 -4.34 -12.44
CA ILE A 48 2.37 -4.30 -13.49
C ILE A 48 3.71 -4.67 -12.88
N ASP A 49 4.36 -5.65 -13.50
CA ASP A 49 5.77 -5.97 -13.27
C ASP A 49 6.63 -4.92 -13.98
N GLY A 50 7.40 -4.17 -13.19
CA GLY A 50 8.17 -3.04 -13.67
C GLY A 50 7.63 -1.70 -13.18
N HIS A 51 8.49 -0.98 -12.46
CA HIS A 51 8.27 0.38 -11.99
C HIS A 51 9.25 1.34 -12.68
N PRO A 52 8.79 2.47 -13.25
CA PRO A 52 9.64 3.37 -14.04
C PRO A 52 10.48 4.35 -13.20
N GLY A 53 10.34 4.37 -11.88
CA GLY A 53 11.06 5.32 -11.05
C GLY A 53 12.56 5.07 -11.06
N ALA A 54 13.34 6.13 -11.06
CA ALA A 54 14.79 6.02 -11.02
C ALA A 54 15.28 5.65 -9.61
N ALA A 55 16.41 4.97 -9.53
CA ALA A 55 17.13 4.83 -8.28
C ALA A 55 17.66 6.19 -7.82
N VAL A 56 17.49 6.49 -6.53
CA VAL A 56 17.98 7.72 -5.90
C VAL A 56 18.97 7.33 -4.81
N THR A 57 20.11 8.02 -4.78
CA THR A 57 21.11 7.87 -3.73
C THR A 57 20.93 8.97 -2.71
N PHE A 58 20.70 8.61 -1.45
CA PHE A 58 20.59 9.56 -0.35
C PHE A 58 21.10 8.95 0.95
N GLN A 59 21.43 9.81 1.91
CA GLN A 59 21.71 9.35 3.27
C GLN A 59 20.38 9.05 3.95
N ARG A 60 20.15 7.78 4.30
CA ARG A 60 18.91 7.36 4.96
C ARG A 60 18.83 8.06 6.32
N PRO A 61 17.76 8.79 6.63
CA PRO A 61 17.61 9.40 7.95
C PRO A 61 17.45 8.29 9.00
N VAL A 62 18.09 8.48 10.16
CA VAL A 62 17.86 7.61 11.32
C VAL A 62 16.51 7.99 11.92
N ARG A 63 15.49 7.20 11.62
CA ARG A 63 14.13 7.42 12.15
C ARG A 63 14.01 6.86 13.58
N PRO A 64 13.25 7.53 14.46
CA PRO A 64 12.81 6.93 15.70
C PRO A 64 12.07 5.61 15.43
N ARG A 65 12.46 4.53 16.10
CA ARG A 65 11.84 3.20 15.93
C ARG A 65 10.56 3.07 16.74
N LEU A 66 9.62 3.97 16.48
CA LEU A 66 8.33 4.04 17.18
C LEU A 66 7.28 3.18 16.46
N THR A 67 7.24 3.22 15.13
CA THR A 67 6.28 2.47 14.31
C THR A 67 6.60 0.97 14.22
N CYS A 68 5.58 0.15 14.03
CA CYS A 68 5.69 -1.26 13.69
C CYS A 68 6.53 -1.43 12.42
N SER A 69 6.25 -0.64 11.38
CA SER A 69 7.01 -0.62 10.12
C SER A 69 8.50 -0.36 10.31
N GLU A 70 8.93 0.49 11.25
CA GLU A 70 10.35 0.72 11.56
C GLU A 70 10.94 -0.34 12.52
N ARG A 71 10.08 -1.01 13.29
CA ARG A 71 10.48 -2.06 14.26
C ARG A 71 10.67 -3.44 13.62
N ILE A 72 10.03 -3.71 12.48
CA ILE A 72 10.13 -4.98 11.77
C ILE A 72 11.42 -5.12 10.92
N TRP A 73 12.18 -4.06 10.69
CA TRP A 73 13.45 -4.11 9.94
C TRP A 73 14.67 -4.05 10.87
N PRO A 74 15.88 -4.43 10.40
CA PRO A 74 17.11 -4.11 11.10
C PRO A 74 17.23 -2.59 11.35
N PRO A 75 17.73 -2.15 12.52
CA PRO A 75 17.91 -0.73 12.79
C PRO A 75 18.85 -0.09 11.75
N SER A 76 18.38 0.99 11.10
CA SER A 76 19.24 1.81 10.24
C SER A 76 20.34 2.49 11.07
N ARG A 77 21.51 2.64 10.46
CA ARG A 77 22.69 3.29 11.03
C ARG A 77 23.01 4.60 10.31
N GLY A 78 22.06 5.15 9.55
CA GLY A 78 22.25 6.37 8.78
C GLY A 78 23.13 6.15 7.54
N GLU A 79 23.12 4.93 7.01
CA GLU A 79 23.87 4.55 5.82
C GLU A 79 23.42 5.31 4.57
N VAL A 80 24.37 5.56 3.66
CA VAL A 80 24.05 6.04 2.31
C VAL A 80 23.53 4.86 1.51
N VAL A 81 22.29 4.98 1.03
CA VAL A 81 21.61 3.94 0.26
C VAL A 81 21.29 4.46 -1.12
N THR A 82 21.36 3.56 -2.10
CA THR A 82 20.78 3.78 -3.42
C THR A 82 19.54 2.90 -3.48
N VAL A 83 18.36 3.53 -3.47
CA VAL A 83 17.08 2.81 -3.50
C VAL A 83 16.18 3.37 -4.58
N GLN A 84 15.39 2.49 -5.16
CA GLN A 84 14.29 2.82 -6.04
C GLN A 84 12.98 2.62 -5.25
N PRO A 85 11.92 3.43 -5.47
CA PRO A 85 10.61 3.19 -4.87
C PRO A 85 10.16 1.74 -5.12
N GLY A 86 9.58 1.12 -4.09
CA GLY A 86 9.16 -0.29 -4.16
C GLY A 86 7.92 -0.50 -5.02
N GLY A 87 7.00 0.47 -4.98
CA GLY A 87 5.78 0.51 -5.76
C GLY A 87 5.43 1.94 -6.18
N MET A 88 4.46 2.03 -7.09
CA MET A 88 3.79 3.27 -7.47
C MET A 88 2.43 2.95 -8.04
N ALA A 89 1.40 3.66 -7.56
CA ALA A 89 0.06 3.60 -8.15
C ALA A 89 -0.23 4.81 -9.04
N ILE A 90 -0.64 4.55 -10.29
CA ILE A 90 -1.19 5.55 -11.21
C ILE A 90 -2.58 5.08 -11.64
N PHE A 91 -3.59 5.86 -11.23
CA PHE A 91 -4.99 5.54 -11.44
C PHE A 91 -5.40 4.21 -10.77
N ASN A 92 -5.63 3.16 -11.56
CA ASN A 92 -5.94 1.80 -11.06
C ASN A 92 -4.78 0.82 -11.33
N HIS A 93 -3.63 1.31 -11.77
CA HIS A 93 -2.47 0.47 -12.08
C HIS A 93 -1.44 0.64 -10.98
N MET A 94 -1.09 -0.45 -10.33
CA MET A 94 0.02 -0.52 -9.38
C MET A 94 1.22 -1.11 -10.11
N MET A 95 2.34 -0.42 -10.04
CA MET A 95 3.59 -0.78 -10.70
C MET A 95 4.59 -1.10 -9.62
N PHE A 96 5.15 -2.31 -9.62
CA PHE A 96 6.10 -2.74 -8.60
C PHE A 96 7.50 -2.87 -9.19
N ARG A 97 8.51 -2.66 -8.37
CA ARG A 97 9.90 -2.99 -8.72
C ARG A 97 10.01 -4.50 -8.93
N ASP A 98 10.79 -4.93 -9.92
CA ASP A 98 10.85 -6.32 -10.39
C ASP A 98 11.15 -7.34 -9.27
N ASP A 99 11.95 -6.98 -8.27
CA ASP A 99 12.28 -7.82 -7.10
C ASP A 99 11.19 -7.86 -6.02
N LEU A 100 10.25 -6.91 -6.04
CA LEU A 100 9.12 -6.84 -5.12
C LEU A 100 7.80 -7.28 -5.76
N TYR A 101 7.73 -7.33 -7.10
CA TYR A 101 6.57 -7.88 -7.78
C TYR A 101 6.35 -9.35 -7.39
N ARG A 102 5.08 -9.73 -7.26
CA ARG A 102 4.63 -11.09 -7.03
C ARG A 102 3.54 -11.43 -8.03
N ASP A 103 3.48 -12.69 -8.46
CA ASP A 103 2.31 -13.20 -9.19
C ASP A 103 1.08 -13.32 -8.30
N ASP A 104 1.30 -13.49 -6.98
CA ASP A 104 0.29 -13.41 -5.94
C ASP A 104 0.95 -12.97 -4.62
N PHE A 105 0.62 -11.77 -4.15
CA PHE A 105 1.10 -11.21 -2.87
C PHE A 105 0.58 -11.98 -1.66
N LEU A 106 -0.43 -12.83 -1.85
CA LEU A 106 -1.01 -13.70 -0.82
C LEU A 106 -1.00 -15.18 -1.25
N SER A 107 0.05 -15.59 -1.97
CA SER A 107 0.20 -16.93 -2.57
C SER A 107 0.04 -18.11 -1.60
N GLU A 108 0.34 -17.92 -0.31
CA GLU A 108 0.26 -18.95 0.73
C GLU A 108 -0.94 -18.79 1.67
N TYR A 109 -1.84 -17.84 1.42
CA TYR A 109 -3.06 -17.69 2.20
C TYR A 109 -3.98 -18.92 1.99
N PRO A 110 -4.59 -19.48 3.06
CA PRO A 110 -4.64 -19.01 4.45
C PRO A 110 -3.51 -19.52 5.37
N GLU A 111 -2.56 -20.31 4.89
CA GLU A 111 -1.54 -20.90 5.75
C GLU A 111 -0.55 -19.83 6.26
N VAL A 112 -0.12 -18.92 5.38
CA VAL A 112 0.82 -17.86 5.72
C VAL A 112 0.43 -16.55 5.04
N ILE A 113 0.51 -15.45 5.79
CA ILE A 113 0.58 -14.10 5.24
C ILE A 113 2.03 -13.61 5.34
N ASP A 114 2.63 -13.24 4.22
CA ASP A 114 3.91 -12.51 4.23
C ASP A 114 3.67 -11.06 4.61
N LEU A 115 4.28 -10.64 5.73
CA LEU A 115 4.02 -9.33 6.30
C LEU A 115 4.43 -8.19 5.37
N ALA A 116 5.59 -8.30 4.72
CA ALA A 116 6.12 -7.24 3.88
C ALA A 116 5.29 -7.11 2.58
N ASP A 117 4.91 -8.23 1.98
CA ASP A 117 4.07 -8.26 0.79
C ASP A 117 2.64 -7.73 1.10
N ALA A 118 2.06 -8.09 2.26
CA ALA A 118 0.75 -7.59 2.68
C ALA A 118 0.73 -6.08 2.98
N MET A 119 1.78 -5.59 3.65
CA MET A 119 1.98 -4.17 3.94
C MET A 119 2.12 -3.35 2.64
N LEU A 120 3.01 -3.78 1.74
CA LEU A 120 3.25 -3.12 0.46
C LEU A 120 1.97 -3.08 -0.41
N LEU A 121 1.23 -4.19 -0.49
CA LEU A 121 -0.03 -4.22 -1.22
C LEU A 121 -1.05 -3.24 -0.63
N ALA A 122 -1.16 -3.15 0.70
CA ALA A 122 -2.08 -2.24 1.36
C ALA A 122 -1.74 -0.76 1.13
N HIS A 123 -0.45 -0.42 1.17
CA HIS A 123 0.03 0.93 0.85
C HIS A 123 -0.39 1.33 -0.57
N GLU A 124 -0.03 0.54 -1.57
CA GLU A 124 -0.32 0.86 -2.97
C GLU A 124 -1.83 0.85 -3.27
N MET A 125 -2.58 -0.04 -2.65
CA MET A 125 -4.04 -0.07 -2.77
C MET A 125 -4.69 1.17 -2.16
N THR A 126 -4.07 1.82 -1.17
CA THR A 126 -4.57 3.10 -0.62
C THR A 126 -4.57 4.18 -1.68
N HIS A 127 -3.55 4.23 -2.55
CA HIS A 127 -3.50 5.17 -3.66
C HIS A 127 -4.55 4.88 -4.74
N VAL A 128 -4.83 3.60 -5.01
CA VAL A 128 -5.92 3.23 -5.90
C VAL A 128 -7.27 3.67 -5.32
N TRP A 129 -7.50 3.44 -4.03
CA TRP A 129 -8.70 3.94 -3.34
C TRP A 129 -8.80 5.47 -3.41
N GLN A 130 -7.69 6.19 -3.17
CA GLN A 130 -7.62 7.64 -3.27
C GLN A 130 -8.05 8.12 -4.66
N TRP A 131 -7.57 7.46 -5.71
CA TRP A 131 -7.94 7.76 -7.09
C TRP A 131 -9.41 7.47 -7.41
N GLN A 132 -9.91 6.30 -7.02
CA GLN A 132 -11.30 5.92 -7.27
C GLN A 132 -12.27 6.84 -6.52
N ASN A 133 -11.87 7.32 -5.33
CA ASN A 133 -12.62 8.24 -4.49
C ASN A 133 -12.15 9.71 -4.60
N ARG A 134 -11.48 10.08 -5.70
CA ARG A 134 -10.86 11.42 -5.89
C ARG A 134 -11.78 12.62 -5.75
N LYS A 135 -13.10 12.43 -5.90
CA LYS A 135 -14.08 13.50 -5.61
C LYS A 135 -14.12 13.88 -4.12
N ARG A 136 -13.86 12.91 -3.24
CA ARG A 136 -13.77 13.08 -1.79
C ARG A 136 -12.36 13.39 -1.33
N THR A 137 -11.35 12.67 -1.84
CA THR A 137 -9.95 12.80 -1.40
C THR A 137 -9.21 13.97 -2.06
N GLY A 138 -9.71 14.49 -3.18
CA GLY A 138 -9.01 15.49 -3.99
C GLY A 138 -7.74 14.96 -4.65
N TYR A 139 -7.55 13.64 -4.71
CA TYR A 139 -6.35 13.00 -5.26
C TYR A 139 -6.21 13.26 -6.77
N THR A 140 -5.01 13.69 -7.15
CA THR A 140 -4.54 13.67 -8.54
C THR A 140 -3.06 13.29 -8.55
N PRO A 141 -2.56 12.59 -9.59
CA PRO A 141 -1.13 12.26 -9.67
C PRO A 141 -0.21 13.49 -9.55
N LEU A 142 -0.62 14.63 -10.13
CA LEU A 142 0.14 15.89 -10.05
C LEU A 142 0.20 16.45 -8.63
N ARG A 143 -0.91 16.38 -7.88
CA ARG A 143 -0.95 16.84 -6.50
C ARG A 143 -0.11 15.94 -5.59
N ALA A 144 -0.21 14.61 -5.75
CA ALA A 144 0.61 13.65 -5.03
C ALA A 144 2.12 13.88 -5.27
N ALA A 145 2.53 14.06 -6.52
CA ALA A 145 3.92 14.40 -6.85
C ALA A 145 4.37 15.75 -6.25
N SER A 146 3.47 16.76 -6.22
CA SER A 146 3.77 18.05 -5.61
C SER A 146 3.90 17.97 -4.08
N GLU A 147 3.15 17.10 -3.41
CA GLU A 147 3.25 16.88 -1.97
C GLU A 147 4.58 16.23 -1.62
N HIS A 148 5.00 15.23 -2.40
CA HIS A 148 6.29 14.55 -2.26
C HIS A 148 7.49 15.51 -2.30
N SER A 149 7.41 16.57 -3.11
CA SER A 149 8.51 17.54 -3.27
C SER A 149 8.63 18.55 -2.11
N ARG A 150 7.63 18.64 -1.22
CA ARG A 150 7.54 19.65 -0.15
C ARG A 150 7.92 19.14 1.23
N THR A 151 8.00 17.82 1.40
CA THR A 151 8.34 17.18 2.68
C THR A 151 9.70 16.46 2.56
N PRO A 152 10.62 16.68 3.51
CA PRO A 152 11.90 15.95 3.54
C PRO A 152 11.72 14.43 3.72
N ASP A 153 10.63 13.99 4.36
CA ASP A 153 10.29 12.58 4.52
C ASP A 153 8.77 12.37 4.42
N PRO A 154 8.23 11.99 3.24
CA PRO A 154 6.78 11.83 3.03
C PRO A 154 6.16 10.65 3.75
N TYR A 155 6.98 9.75 4.31
CA TYR A 155 6.53 8.54 5.01
C TYR A 155 6.49 8.72 6.53
N LEU A 156 6.99 9.84 7.05
CA LEU A 156 6.95 10.15 8.46
C LEU A 156 5.63 10.87 8.79
N PHE A 157 4.89 10.36 9.76
CA PHE A 157 3.66 10.95 10.28
C PHE A 157 3.68 10.97 11.81
N GLU A 158 3.06 12.00 12.39
CA GLU A 158 2.87 12.10 13.84
C GLU A 158 1.52 11.49 14.20
N GLU A 159 1.57 10.43 15.00
CA GLU A 159 0.38 9.65 15.35
C GLU A 159 -0.41 10.21 16.54
N ASP A 160 0.23 11.03 17.37
CA ASP A 160 -0.42 11.69 18.52
C ASP A 160 -1.02 13.03 18.09
N THR A 161 -1.71 13.02 16.97
CA THR A 161 -2.38 14.19 16.43
C THR A 161 -3.87 13.88 16.31
N SER A 162 -4.73 14.82 16.68
CA SER A 162 -6.17 14.74 16.43
C SER A 162 -6.52 14.99 14.96
N VAL A 163 -5.59 14.71 14.06
CA VAL A 163 -5.70 14.97 12.62
C VAL A 163 -6.49 13.82 12.01
N ALA A 164 -7.47 14.16 11.19
CA ALA A 164 -8.27 13.14 10.52
C ALA A 164 -7.46 12.47 9.41
N PHE A 165 -7.77 11.21 9.08
CA PHE A 165 -7.06 10.45 8.04
C PHE A 165 -6.89 11.22 6.72
N LEU A 166 -7.95 11.90 6.26
CA LEU A 166 -7.95 12.65 4.99
C LEU A 166 -7.14 13.96 5.01
N ASP A 167 -6.74 14.43 6.20
CA ASP A 167 -5.94 15.65 6.37
C ASP A 167 -4.43 15.37 6.30
N HIS A 168 -4.02 14.10 6.33
CA HIS A 168 -2.64 13.68 6.05
C HIS A 168 -2.31 13.76 4.55
N GLY A 169 -1.03 13.90 4.21
CA GLY A 169 -0.57 13.83 2.82
C GLY A 169 -0.83 12.45 2.20
N PHE A 170 -0.89 12.36 0.87
CA PHE A 170 -1.30 11.10 0.22
C PHE A 170 -0.39 9.91 0.53
N GLU A 171 0.92 10.11 0.62
CA GLU A 171 1.89 9.07 1.02
C GLU A 171 1.77 8.72 2.51
N GLN A 172 1.51 9.70 3.36
CA GLN A 172 1.29 9.45 4.79
C GLN A 172 0.03 8.61 5.01
N GLN A 173 -1.04 8.85 4.24
CA GLN A 173 -2.24 8.01 4.27
C GLN A 173 -1.91 6.55 3.91
N GLY A 174 -1.08 6.31 2.89
CA GLY A 174 -0.58 4.98 2.56
C GLY A 174 0.20 4.36 3.71
N ALA A 175 1.15 5.10 4.28
CA ALA A 175 1.98 4.65 5.39
C ALA A 175 1.18 4.37 6.67
N ILE A 176 0.10 5.11 6.93
CA ILE A 176 -0.84 4.88 8.04
C ILE A 176 -1.58 3.56 7.86
N VAL A 177 -2.05 3.25 6.64
CA VAL A 177 -2.71 1.96 6.34
C VAL A 177 -1.70 0.81 6.40
N GLU A 178 -0.47 1.02 5.91
CA GLU A 178 0.64 0.06 6.03
C GLU A 178 0.93 -0.27 7.50
N GLU A 179 1.03 0.76 8.35
CA GLU A 179 1.25 0.63 9.78
C GLU A 179 0.08 -0.10 10.47
N TYR A 180 -1.16 0.20 10.09
CA TYR A 180 -2.32 -0.53 10.58
C TYR A 180 -2.24 -2.02 10.26
N VAL A 181 -1.89 -2.40 9.04
CA VAL A 181 -1.72 -3.81 8.64
C VAL A 181 -0.64 -4.48 9.49
N CYS A 182 0.49 -3.82 9.68
CA CYS A 182 1.58 -4.33 10.53
C CYS A 182 1.08 -4.62 11.94
N CYS A 183 0.36 -3.68 12.54
CA CYS A 183 -0.17 -3.81 13.89
C CYS A 183 -1.32 -4.82 14.00
N ALA A 184 -2.23 -4.86 13.03
CA ALA A 184 -3.35 -5.81 13.03
C ALA A 184 -2.87 -7.25 12.92
N LEU A 185 -1.82 -7.52 12.13
CA LEU A 185 -1.27 -8.87 11.96
C LEU A 185 -0.39 -9.33 13.13
N LEU A 186 0.25 -8.39 13.86
CA LEU A 186 1.26 -8.72 14.87
C LEU A 186 0.85 -8.45 16.33
N ASP A 187 -0.03 -7.50 16.59
CA ASP A 187 -0.48 -7.11 17.94
C ASP A 187 -1.90 -6.50 17.83
N SER A 188 -2.88 -7.30 17.40
CA SER A 188 -4.25 -6.87 17.05
C SER A 188 -4.99 -6.15 18.19
N GLU A 189 -4.69 -6.54 19.44
CA GLU A 189 -5.30 -6.02 20.66
C GLU A 189 -4.57 -4.80 21.24
N ALA A 190 -3.56 -4.28 20.54
CA ALA A 190 -2.81 -3.14 21.03
C ALA A 190 -3.59 -1.82 20.92
N PRO A 191 -3.40 -0.87 21.86
CA PRO A 191 -4.06 0.43 21.81
C PRO A 191 -3.80 1.19 20.51
N ARG A 192 -2.58 1.09 19.95
CA ARG A 192 -2.25 1.72 18.67
C ARG A 192 -3.05 1.13 17.52
N THR A 193 -3.20 -0.20 17.47
CA THR A 193 -3.99 -0.89 16.45
C THR A 193 -5.42 -0.36 16.43
N ALA A 194 -6.03 -0.22 17.62
CA ALA A 194 -7.37 0.33 17.76
C ALA A 194 -7.45 1.81 17.32
N ARG A 195 -6.45 2.64 17.67
CA ARG A 195 -6.41 4.05 17.24
C ARG A 195 -6.27 4.20 15.72
N LEU A 196 -5.38 3.43 15.10
CA LEU A 196 -5.18 3.43 13.64
C LEU A 196 -6.45 2.99 12.93
N HIS A 197 -7.07 1.89 13.38
CA HIS A 197 -8.34 1.43 12.82
C HIS A 197 -9.41 2.50 12.92
N ALA A 198 -9.61 3.11 14.10
CA ALA A 198 -10.61 4.16 14.31
C ALA A 198 -10.38 5.36 13.37
N MET A 199 -9.15 5.85 13.27
CA MET A 199 -8.79 6.97 12.40
C MET A 199 -9.07 6.66 10.92
N ILE A 200 -8.67 5.49 10.44
CA ILE A 200 -8.86 5.10 9.03
C ILE A 200 -10.35 4.84 8.74
N ALA A 201 -11.06 4.23 9.69
CA ALA A 201 -12.46 3.83 9.57
C ALA A 201 -13.41 5.02 9.37
N GLU A 202 -13.01 6.24 9.78
CA GLU A 202 -13.76 7.47 9.50
C GLU A 202 -13.85 7.77 7.99
N ALA A 203 -12.86 7.34 7.20
CA ALA A 203 -12.79 7.60 5.77
C ALA A 203 -13.09 6.37 4.89
N MET A 204 -12.64 5.19 5.33
CA MET A 204 -12.73 3.91 4.62
C MET A 204 -13.51 2.88 5.43
N PRO A 205 -14.44 2.10 4.85
CA PRO A 205 -15.19 1.07 5.57
C PRO A 205 -14.30 -0.16 5.79
N MET A 206 -13.38 -0.02 6.73
CA MET A 206 -12.34 -1.00 7.06
C MET A 206 -12.85 -2.03 8.06
N SER A 207 -12.72 -3.30 7.71
CA SER A 207 -12.93 -4.41 8.65
C SER A 207 -11.71 -4.56 9.56
N ARG A 208 -11.90 -5.20 10.71
CA ARG A 208 -10.78 -5.65 11.53
C ARG A 208 -10.14 -6.88 10.87
N LEU A 209 -8.91 -6.74 10.37
CA LEU A 209 -8.24 -7.79 9.59
C LEU A 209 -8.11 -9.10 10.36
N ASP A 210 -7.81 -9.02 11.65
CA ASP A 210 -7.71 -10.14 12.58
C ASP A 210 -9.03 -10.89 12.77
N GLU A 211 -10.16 -10.26 12.49
CA GLU A 211 -11.49 -10.89 12.61
C GLU A 211 -11.97 -11.52 11.30
N VAL A 212 -11.53 -10.98 10.15
CA VAL A 212 -12.06 -11.37 8.83
C VAL A 212 -11.12 -12.23 8.00
N LEU A 213 -9.81 -12.17 8.27
CA LEU A 213 -8.82 -13.02 7.61
C LEU A 213 -8.50 -14.21 8.51
N ASP A 214 -8.76 -15.42 8.02
CA ASP A 214 -8.42 -16.66 8.70
C ASP A 214 -7.03 -17.10 8.27
N TYR A 215 -5.97 -16.60 8.93
CA TYR A 215 -4.59 -16.97 8.63
C TYR A 215 -3.93 -17.73 9.80
N ARG A 216 -3.02 -18.66 9.51
CA ARG A 216 -2.37 -19.49 10.55
C ARG A 216 -1.06 -18.92 11.07
N ALA A 217 -0.31 -18.23 10.22
CA ALA A 217 0.97 -17.67 10.58
C ALA A 217 1.28 -16.39 9.79
N VAL A 218 2.12 -15.54 10.37
CA VAL A 218 2.68 -14.36 9.71
C VAL A 218 4.17 -14.61 9.46
N ARG A 219 4.61 -14.48 8.20
CA ARG A 219 6.03 -14.55 7.85
C ARG A 219 6.66 -13.19 8.04
N MET A 220 7.72 -13.16 8.85
CA MET A 220 8.50 -11.96 9.12
C MET A 220 9.58 -11.75 8.05
N PRO A 221 9.94 -10.48 7.76
CA PRO A 221 10.95 -10.17 6.75
C PRO A 221 12.38 -10.60 7.15
N TRP A 222 12.63 -10.84 8.43
CA TRP A 222 13.89 -11.40 8.94
C TRP A 222 13.69 -12.01 10.34
N SER A 223 14.66 -12.79 10.81
CA SER A 223 14.56 -13.54 12.07
C SER A 223 14.79 -12.72 13.35
N GLY A 224 15.26 -11.47 13.23
CA GLY A 224 15.62 -10.63 14.39
C GLY A 224 14.47 -9.77 14.94
N VAL A 225 13.25 -9.92 14.43
CA VAL A 225 12.12 -9.07 14.83
C VAL A 225 11.68 -9.37 16.27
N LYS A 226 11.40 -8.30 17.02
CA LYS A 226 10.79 -8.38 18.36
C LYS A 226 9.32 -7.98 18.27
N VAL A 227 8.44 -8.98 18.27
CA VAL A 227 6.99 -8.82 18.12
C VAL A 227 6.32 -8.39 19.43
N GLU A 228 6.85 -8.81 20.58
CA GLU A 228 6.25 -8.47 21.87
C GLU A 228 6.18 -6.94 22.06
N GLY A 229 4.95 -6.46 22.26
CA GLY A 229 4.64 -5.06 22.43
C GLY A 229 5.01 -4.19 21.22
N ILE A 230 4.91 -4.72 20.00
CA ILE A 230 5.30 -4.00 18.79
C ILE A 230 4.43 -2.77 18.50
N CYS A 231 3.15 -2.78 18.94
CA CYS A 231 2.20 -1.69 18.73
C CYS A 231 1.58 -1.12 20.03
N ARG A 232 2.30 -1.19 21.14
CA ARG A 232 1.82 -0.70 22.45
C ARG A 232 1.88 0.80 22.60
#